data_AF-A0A441YNG0-F1
#
_entry.id   AF-A0A441YNG0-F1
#
_cell.length_a   1.000
_cell.length_b   1.000
_cell.length_c   1.000
_cell.angle_alpha   90.00
_cell.angle_beta   90.00
_cell.angle_gamma   90.00
#
_symmetry.space_group_name_H-M   'P 1'
#
loop_
_entity.id
_entity.type
_entity.pdbx_description
1 polymer ?
#
loop_
_entity_poly.entity_id
_entity_poly.type
_entity_poly.pdbx_seq_one_letter_code
_entity_poly.pdbx_strand_id
1 'polypeptide(L)' 'PIGSVLLRTATGEEELSFDREDLYVRSLRQFHGAIGGEGQPSATGEDGVWSLTAAEAALQSARSGVAVAVDPKLGGAR' A
#
# COMPACT_ATOMS: atom_id res chain seq x y z
N PRO A 1 1.35 7.75 12.77
CA PRO A 1 2.38 6.68 12.89
C PRO A 1 3.29 6.88 14.11
N ILE A 2 3.66 5.79 14.81
CA ILE A 2 4.55 5.83 16.00
C ILE A 2 6.00 5.43 15.64
N GLY A 3 6.25 4.88 14.45
CA GLY A 3 7.57 4.39 14.02
C GLY A 3 8.56 5.46 13.57
N SER A 4 9.78 5.00 13.25
CA SER A 4 10.88 5.77 12.67
C SER A 4 11.28 5.23 11.30
N VAL A 5 11.98 6.05 10.51
CA VAL A 5 12.56 5.65 9.21
C VAL A 5 14.05 5.91 9.26
N LEU A 6 14.85 4.85 9.05
CA LEU A 6 16.31 4.93 9.06
C LEU A 6 16.84 4.76 7.63
N LEU A 7 17.46 5.81 7.10
CA LEU A 7 18.17 5.78 5.82
C LEU A 7 19.58 5.25 6.04
N ARG A 8 19.95 4.18 5.34
CA ARG A 8 21.31 3.61 5.36
C ARG A 8 21.96 3.75 4.00
N THR A 9 23.12 4.38 3.94
CA THR A 9 23.89 4.58 2.72
C THR A 9 25.35 4.17 2.94
N ALA A 10 26.18 4.27 1.90
CA ALA A 10 27.62 4.08 2.04
C ALA A 10 28.29 5.09 3.01
N THR A 11 27.64 6.22 3.30
CA THR A 11 28.16 7.27 4.18
C THR A 11 27.71 7.14 5.64
N GLY A 12 26.83 6.18 5.95
CA GLY A 12 26.35 5.92 7.32
C GLY A 12 24.85 5.73 7.42
N GLU A 13 24.32 5.93 8.63
CA GLU A 13 22.90 5.80 8.95
C GLU A 13 22.33 7.14 9.46
N GLU A 14 21.14 7.51 9.00
CA GLU A 14 20.43 8.74 9.37
C GLU A 14 18.95 8.44 9.64
N GLU A 15 18.43 8.88 10.78
CA GLU A 15 16.99 8.81 11.04
C GLU A 15 16.28 10.01 10.37
N LEU A 16 15.36 9.72 9.45
CA LEU A 16 14.63 10.73 8.70
C LEU A 16 13.52 11.35 9.57
N SER A 17 13.49 12.69 9.63
CA SER A 17 12.41 13.45 10.27
C SER A 17 11.26 13.70 9.29
N PHE A 18 10.02 13.63 9.80
CA PHE A 18 8.81 13.91 9.02
C PHE A 18 7.66 14.32 9.95
N ASP A 19 6.72 15.09 9.41
CA ASP A 19 5.53 15.51 10.14
C ASP A 19 4.64 14.30 10.47
N ARG A 20 4.23 14.24 11.74
CA ARG A 20 3.35 13.19 12.22
C ARG A 20 1.91 13.67 12.18
N GLU A 21 1.11 12.92 11.46
CA GLU A 21 -0.33 13.12 11.40
C GLU A 21 -1.06 11.81 11.74
N ASP A 22 -2.27 11.93 12.28
CA ASP A 22 -3.20 10.81 12.36
C ASP A 22 -3.53 10.32 10.93
N LEU A 23 -3.29 9.03 10.69
CA LEU A 23 -3.43 8.42 9.38
C LEU A 23 -4.89 8.37 8.91
N TYR A 24 -5.84 8.15 9.82
CA TYR A 24 -7.26 8.12 9.48
C TYR A 24 -7.78 9.51 9.15
N VAL A 25 -7.38 10.50 9.94
CA VAL A 25 -7.72 11.91 9.68
C VAL A 25 -7.19 12.32 8.30
N ARG A 26 -5.94 11.97 7.99
CA ARG A 26 -5.33 12.23 6.68
C ARG A 26 -6.08 11.54 5.54
N SER A 27 -6.44 10.26 5.71
CA SER A 27 -7.18 9.51 4.68
C SER A 27 -8.58 10.08 4.43
N LEU A 28 -9.32 10.42 5.49
CA LEU A 28 -10.66 11.00 5.35
C LEU A 28 -10.62 12.39 4.71
N ARG A 29 -9.61 13.22 5.03
CA ARG A 29 -9.44 14.51 4.36
C ARG A 29 -9.23 14.35 2.86
N GLN A 30 -8.36 13.43 2.45
CA GLN A 30 -8.12 13.15 1.03
C GLN A 30 -9.38 12.58 0.35
N PHE A 31 -10.13 11.72 1.04
CA PHE A 31 -11.39 11.19 0.52
C PHE A 31 -12.44 12.30 0.32
N HIS A 32 -12.61 13.20 1.30
CA HIS A 32 -13.49 14.37 1.16
C HIS A 32 -13.05 15.30 0.01
N GLY A 33 -11.74 15.54 -0.14
CA GLY A 33 -11.20 16.28 -1.28
C GLY A 33 -11.58 15.63 -2.60
N ALA A 34 -11.40 14.32 -2.73
CA ALA A 34 -11.74 13.58 -3.94
C ALA A 34 -13.24 13.66 -4.27
N ILE A 35 -14.13 13.63 -3.26
CA ILE A 35 -15.58 13.88 -3.45
C ILE A 35 -15.82 15.26 -4.05
N GLY A 36 -15.07 16.27 -3.60
CA GLY A 36 -15.13 17.63 -4.13
C GLY A 36 -14.46 17.82 -5.50
N GLY A 37 -13.88 16.78 -6.10
CA GLY A 37 -13.12 16.86 -7.35
C GLY A 37 -11.67 17.31 -7.18
N GLU A 38 -11.15 17.32 -5.94
CA GLU A 38 -9.78 17.70 -5.61
C GLU A 38 -8.93 16.47 -5.29
N GLY A 39 -7.95 16.16 -6.14
CA GLY A 39 -7.02 15.07 -5.91
C GLY A 39 -7.67 13.69 -5.95
N GLN A 40 -7.16 12.77 -5.13
CA GLN A 40 -7.57 11.37 -5.07
C GLN A 40 -7.59 10.89 -3.60
N PRO A 41 -8.35 9.84 -3.27
CA PRO A 41 -8.28 9.23 -1.95
C PRO A 41 -6.88 8.69 -1.64
N SER A 42 -6.58 8.44 -0.37
CA SER A 42 -5.26 7.90 0.04
C SER A 42 -4.94 6.53 -0.56
N ALA A 43 -5.97 5.78 -0.92
CA ALA A 43 -5.93 4.56 -1.71
C ALA A 43 -7.23 4.50 -2.51
N THR A 44 -7.11 4.22 -3.81
CA THR A 44 -8.23 4.05 -4.73
C THR A 44 -8.87 2.66 -4.61
N GLY A 45 -9.95 2.42 -5.34
CA GLY A 45 -10.53 1.07 -5.43
C GLY A 45 -9.58 0.08 -6.11
N GLU A 46 -8.88 0.54 -7.14
CA GLU A 46 -7.87 -0.21 -7.88
C GLU A 46 -6.71 -0.64 -6.97
N ASP A 47 -6.24 0.25 -6.08
CA ASP A 47 -5.23 -0.11 -5.08
C ASP A 47 -5.71 -1.25 -4.16
N GLY A 48 -7.00 -1.27 -3.84
CA GLY A 48 -7.65 -2.36 -3.12
C GLY A 48 -7.55 -3.69 -3.87
N VAL A 49 -7.87 -3.71 -5.17
CA VAL A 49 -7.76 -4.91 -6.03
C VAL A 49 -6.33 -5.43 -6.07
N TRP A 50 -5.35 -4.54 -6.23
CA TRP A 50 -3.93 -4.92 -6.24
C TRP A 50 -3.47 -5.50 -4.90
N SER A 51 -3.87 -4.90 -3.79
CA SER A 51 -3.50 -5.39 -2.45
C SER A 51 -4.05 -6.80 -2.18
N LEU A 52 -5.31 -7.05 -2.57
CA LEU A 52 -5.95 -8.36 -2.42
C LEU A 52 -5.29 -9.39 -3.32
N THR A 53 -5.02 -9.03 -4.57
CA THR A 53 -4.34 -9.91 -5.53
C THR A 53 -2.96 -10.34 -5.05
N ALA A 54 -2.18 -9.39 -4.50
CA ALA A 54 -0.87 -9.70 -3.93
C ALA A 54 -0.98 -10.71 -2.78
N ALA A 55 -1.97 -10.54 -1.89
CA ALA A 55 -2.23 -11.48 -0.81
C ALA A 55 -2.65 -12.87 -1.32
N GLU A 56 -3.49 -12.95 -2.35
CA GLU A 56 -3.89 -14.22 -2.98
C GLU A 56 -2.72 -14.94 -3.64
N ALA A 57 -1.91 -14.23 -4.43
CA ALA A 57 -0.72 -14.80 -5.07
C ALA A 57 0.28 -15.34 -4.04
N ALA A 58 0.51 -14.59 -2.95
CA ALA A 58 1.35 -15.03 -1.84
C ALA A 58 0.79 -16.30 -1.17
N LEU A 59 -0.52 -16.36 -0.92
CA LEU A 59 -1.18 -17.53 -0.35
C LEU A 59 -1.07 -18.76 -1.26
N GLN A 60 -1.27 -18.59 -2.57
CA GLN A 60 -1.13 -19.67 -3.55
C GLN A 60 0.32 -20.15 -3.64
N SER A 61 1.29 -19.23 -3.68
CA SER A 61 2.72 -19.53 -3.67
C SER A 61 3.12 -20.32 -2.42
N ALA A 62 2.70 -19.88 -1.24
CA ALA A 62 3.00 -20.56 0.02
C ALA A 62 2.43 -22.00 0.08
N ARG A 63 1.28 -22.25 -0.55
CA ARG A 63 0.65 -23.58 -0.59
C ARG A 63 1.28 -24.52 -1.62
N SER A 64 1.73 -23.97 -2.74
CA SER A 64 2.22 -24.75 -3.89
C SER A 64 3.73 -24.89 -3.93
N GLY A 65 4.47 -24.04 -3.23
CA GLY A 65 5.93 -24.00 -3.26
C GLY A 65 6.51 -23.47 -4.58
N VAL A 66 5.70 -22.85 -5.44
CA VAL A 66 6.13 -22.26 -6.71
C VAL A 66 5.82 -20.77 -6.76
N ALA A 67 6.60 -20.03 -7.54
CA ALA A 67 6.33 -18.61 -7.78
C ALA A 67 5.00 -18.43 -8.53
N VAL A 68 4.14 -17.55 -8.02
CA VAL A 68 2.84 -17.19 -8.61
C VAL A 68 2.87 -15.71 -9.00
N ALA A 69 2.41 -15.40 -10.21
CA ALA A 69 2.33 -14.02 -10.68
C ALA A 69 1.25 -13.24 -9.91
N VAL A 70 1.54 -11.98 -9.59
CA VAL A 70 0.54 -11.04 -9.06
C VAL A 70 -0.17 -10.41 -10.26
N ASP A 71 -1.39 -10.87 -10.55
CA ASP A 71 -2.19 -10.41 -11.69
C ASP A 71 -3.58 -10.00 -11.18
N PRO A 72 -4.08 -8.77 -11.39
CA PRO A 72 -5.41 -8.37 -10.93
C PRO A 72 -6.56 -9.22 -11.52
N LYS A 73 -6.28 -10.07 -12.51
CA LYS A 73 -7.18 -11.12 -13.04
C LYS A 73 -7.03 -12.48 -12.37
N LEU A 74 -6.19 -12.62 -11.33
CA LEU A 74 -5.99 -13.89 -10.60
C LEU A 74 -7.30 -14.40 -9.98
N GLY A 75 -8.22 -13.49 -9.62
CA GLY A 75 -9.59 -13.80 -9.20
C GLY A 75 -10.62 -13.96 -10.34
N GLY A 76 -10.21 -13.74 -11.60
CA GLY A 76 -11.03 -13.86 -12.80
C GLY A 76 -11.00 -15.25 -13.46
N ALA A 77 -10.30 -16.22 -12.86
CA ALA A 77 -10.37 -17.61 -13.27
C ALA A 77 -11.65 -18.28 -12.73
N ARG A 78 -12.77 -18.01 -13.40
CA ARG A 78 -13.91 -18.93 -13.51
C ARG A 78 -14.58 -18.78 -14.86
#